data_AF-A0A6J8EQU8-F1
#
_entry.id   AF-A0A6J8EQU8-F1
#
_cell.length_a   1.000
_cell.length_b   1.000
_cell.length_c   1.000
_cell.angle_alpha   90.00
_cell.angle_beta   90.00
_cell.angle_gamma   90.00
#
_symmetry.space_group_name_H-M   'P 1'
#
loop_
_entity.id
_entity.type
_entity.pdbx_description
1 polymer ?
#
loop_
_entity_poly.entity_id
_entity_poly.type
_entity_poly.pdbx_seq_one_letter_code
_entity_poly.pdbx_strand_id
1 'polypeptide(L)'
;MGWQKRGSGRKYDSMSGVGVAIGNETGKVLERETRSKNCRTCSYWEGKGVEAAHHDCPRNWYGTSKGMEPDVGVSLIKKLEEKKCTVSTLIMDDDATTMSKIRQNIDHDITKWSDIKHVQNSLGKKLYVLPTSYKKSTRNDDIAHLMKCFTYAVHSNKNNKQQTQKDLSAIVPHVFNEHENCNVRWCRYLTNPENYTPTIQLSNLDLKSKLSKIFQDYVENIDKLVPCASTKENESFNNMLTAKAPKNKHYSTSSSFEARVNCTVAQKNESFNYVSIINVECGLSPGKVTEKSSNQLIRKRKLHSSYCNSKEFKKKKLDKKRLARNENNVLEIGEGDTYKTEIDMLCQNMQETDKFQLYSSFEEKVLGFVDTLPFFRIQYPELKSHKQEVLVSTILKKNYSAHNASADVQMLKELVAFTKCSITELSPYSFTTTSCALCLKQNMVSKARLVILKPLTERSVISTAMAKQILDSGLNLFQLQLAKRRDTDNGIRLVLAEKNTNGKPRVTACKRVATKISDYLN
;
A
#
# COMPACT_ATOMS: atom_id res chain seq x y z
N MET A 1 -21.85 -2.42 -9.82
CA MET A 1 -23.02 -1.72 -9.20
C MET A 1 -22.63 -0.44 -8.43
N GLY A 2 -23.59 0.43 -8.11
CA GLY A 2 -23.47 1.55 -7.16
C GLY A 2 -24.34 1.34 -5.91
N TRP A 3 -23.82 1.63 -4.72
CA TRP A 3 -24.48 1.33 -3.43
C TRP A 3 -24.71 2.59 -2.59
N GLN A 4 -25.89 2.74 -1.97
CA GLN A 4 -26.16 3.87 -1.05
C GLN A 4 -25.44 3.75 0.29
N LYS A 5 -25.09 2.53 0.74
CA LYS A 5 -24.26 2.35 1.93
C LYS A 5 -22.78 2.54 1.58
N ARG A 6 -21.99 3.16 2.47
CA ARG A 6 -20.52 3.12 2.37
C ARG A 6 -20.05 1.70 2.68
N GLY A 7 -19.45 1.03 1.71
CA GLY A 7 -18.84 -0.27 1.91
C GLY A 7 -17.45 -0.13 2.52
N SER A 8 -17.17 -0.85 3.61
CA SER A 8 -15.83 -1.03 4.19
C SER A 8 -15.17 -2.34 3.71
N GLY A 9 -15.60 -2.87 2.55
CA GLY A 9 -15.15 -4.17 2.03
C GLY A 9 -15.64 -5.40 2.80
N ARG A 10 -16.22 -5.23 4.00
CA ARG A 10 -16.72 -6.32 4.87
C ARG A 10 -18.22 -6.26 5.17
N LYS A 11 -18.94 -5.22 4.70
CA LYS A 11 -20.37 -5.02 4.95
C LYS A 11 -21.15 -5.15 3.65
N TYR A 12 -21.95 -6.22 3.55
CA TYR A 12 -22.74 -6.61 2.37
C TYR A 12 -24.25 -6.53 2.65
N ASP A 13 -24.68 -5.43 3.25
CA ASP A 13 -26.03 -5.22 3.79
C ASP A 13 -26.61 -3.88 3.30
N SER A 14 -26.26 -3.45 2.08
CA SER A 14 -26.87 -2.27 1.48
C SER A 14 -28.37 -2.49 1.27
N MET A 15 -29.18 -1.51 1.67
CA MET A 15 -30.64 -1.56 1.49
C MET A 15 -31.07 -1.25 0.06
N SER A 16 -30.20 -0.60 -0.71
CA SER A 16 -30.42 -0.39 -2.13
C SER A 16 -29.14 -0.46 -2.95
N GLY A 17 -29.31 -0.76 -4.24
CA GLY A 17 -28.27 -0.77 -5.26
C GLY A 17 -28.80 -0.22 -6.58
N VAL A 18 -27.90 0.34 -7.39
CA VAL A 18 -28.17 0.77 -8.76
C VAL A 18 -27.17 0.15 -9.72
N GLY A 19 -27.65 -0.36 -10.85
CA GLY A 19 -26.84 -0.80 -11.97
C GLY A 19 -27.14 0.03 -13.19
N VAL A 20 -26.11 0.24 -14.01
CA VAL A 20 -26.23 0.97 -15.27
C VAL A 20 -25.47 0.24 -16.35
N ALA A 21 -26.09 0.10 -17.52
CA ALA A 21 -25.44 -0.31 -18.75
C ALA A 21 -24.97 0.96 -19.48
N ILE A 22 -23.68 1.04 -19.80
CA ILE A 22 -23.08 2.20 -20.47
C ILE A 22 -22.44 1.71 -21.76
N GLY A 23 -22.71 2.41 -22.86
CA GLY A 23 -22.11 2.10 -24.16
C GLY A 23 -20.60 2.35 -24.13
N ASN A 24 -19.80 1.35 -24.51
CA ASN A 24 -18.34 1.42 -24.46
C ASN A 24 -17.75 2.53 -25.36
N GLU A 25 -18.36 2.76 -26.53
CA GLU A 25 -17.90 3.77 -27.49
C GLU A 25 -18.44 5.18 -27.18
N THR A 26 -19.72 5.26 -26.80
CA THR A 26 -20.40 6.55 -26.60
C THR A 26 -20.21 7.11 -25.19
N GLY A 27 -19.95 6.25 -24.20
CA GLY A 27 -19.92 6.62 -22.79
C GLY A 27 -21.29 7.05 -22.23
N LYS A 28 -22.37 6.88 -23.00
CA LYS A 28 -23.74 7.20 -22.59
C LYS A 28 -24.40 6.01 -21.90
N VAL A 29 -25.25 6.29 -20.92
CA VAL A 29 -26.10 5.31 -20.25
C VAL A 29 -27.17 4.85 -21.24
N LEU A 30 -27.24 3.54 -21.46
CA LEU A 30 -28.21 2.88 -22.33
C LEU A 30 -29.44 2.41 -21.53
N GLU A 31 -29.20 1.86 -20.34
CA GLU A 31 -30.23 1.36 -19.44
C GLU A 31 -29.81 1.46 -17.98
N ARG A 32 -30.78 1.55 -17.07
CA ARG A 32 -30.55 1.63 -15.62
C ARG A 32 -31.57 0.83 -14.83
N GLU A 33 -31.10 0.23 -13.75
CA GLU A 33 -31.92 -0.59 -12.87
C GLU A 33 -31.59 -0.33 -11.41
N THR A 34 -32.62 -0.35 -10.57
CA THR A 34 -32.50 -0.13 -9.12
C THR A 34 -33.13 -1.28 -8.37
N ARG A 35 -32.53 -1.63 -7.24
CA ARG A 35 -33.09 -2.58 -6.27
C ARG A 35 -33.14 -1.92 -4.92
N SER A 36 -34.29 -1.97 -4.26
CA SER A 36 -34.48 -1.48 -2.88
C SER A 36 -35.26 -2.50 -2.04
N LYS A 37 -34.81 -2.67 -0.80
CA LYS A 37 -35.45 -3.52 0.21
C LYS A 37 -36.50 -2.79 1.04
N ASN A 38 -36.48 -1.46 1.05
CA ASN A 38 -37.30 -0.67 1.95
C ASN A 38 -38.15 0.36 1.21
N CYS A 39 -39.34 0.60 1.75
CA CYS A 39 -40.22 1.71 1.42
C CYS A 39 -40.67 2.36 2.73
N ARG A 40 -40.58 3.69 2.82
CA ARG A 40 -40.99 4.44 4.03
C ARG A 40 -42.49 4.29 4.30
N THR A 41 -43.31 4.33 3.24
CA THR A 41 -44.76 4.20 3.34
C THR A 41 -45.12 2.79 3.82
N CYS A 42 -44.58 1.74 3.20
CA CYS A 42 -44.79 0.36 3.66
C CYS A 42 -44.36 0.18 5.13
N SER A 43 -43.14 0.60 5.48
CA SER A 43 -42.63 0.43 6.84
C SER A 43 -43.46 1.17 7.90
N TYR A 44 -44.08 2.30 7.54
CA TYR A 44 -44.96 3.04 8.45
C TYR A 44 -46.25 2.26 8.75
N TRP A 45 -46.91 1.74 7.72
CA TRP A 45 -48.17 1.02 7.86
C TRP A 45 -47.98 -0.39 8.44
N GLU A 46 -46.90 -1.09 8.06
CA GLU A 46 -46.48 -2.36 8.68
C GLU A 46 -46.32 -2.21 10.20
N GLY A 47 -45.72 -1.10 10.66
CA GLY A 47 -45.58 -0.80 12.09
C GLY A 47 -46.90 -0.54 12.82
N LYS A 48 -48.00 -0.35 12.09
CA LYS A 48 -49.36 -0.22 12.61
C LYS A 48 -50.19 -1.50 12.44
N GLY A 49 -49.62 -2.57 11.87
CA GLY A 49 -50.32 -3.81 11.57
C GLY A 49 -51.36 -3.68 10.45
N VAL A 50 -51.24 -2.65 9.60
CA VAL A 50 -52.16 -2.38 8.50
C VAL A 50 -51.40 -2.42 7.18
N GLU A 51 -52.04 -2.92 6.13
CA GLU A 51 -51.46 -2.88 4.79
C GLU A 51 -51.45 -1.44 4.24
N ALA A 52 -50.34 -1.05 3.61
CA ALA A 52 -50.23 0.27 3.00
C ALA A 52 -51.17 0.39 1.79
N ALA A 53 -51.86 1.53 1.67
CA ALA A 53 -52.59 1.86 0.45
C ALA A 53 -51.67 1.84 -0.78
N HIS A 54 -52.26 1.61 -1.97
CA HIS A 54 -51.53 1.58 -3.23
C HIS A 54 -50.73 2.88 -3.43
N HIS A 55 -49.44 2.74 -3.73
CA HIS A 55 -48.52 3.85 -3.95
C HIS A 55 -47.34 3.39 -4.81
N ASP A 56 -46.55 4.34 -5.31
CA ASP A 56 -45.29 4.08 -6.03
C ASP A 56 -44.22 3.54 -5.08
N CYS A 57 -44.32 2.25 -4.76
CA CYS A 57 -43.46 1.59 -3.81
C CYS A 57 -42.05 1.36 -4.41
N PRO A 58 -40.98 1.93 -3.83
CA PRO A 58 -39.62 1.65 -4.26
C PRO A 58 -39.12 0.25 -3.88
N ARG A 59 -39.82 -0.46 -2.97
CA ARG A 59 -39.42 -1.80 -2.52
C ARG A 59 -39.71 -2.81 -3.65
N ASN A 60 -38.65 -3.33 -4.25
CA ASN A 60 -38.71 -4.29 -5.37
C ASN A 60 -37.71 -5.44 -5.22
N TRP A 61 -37.07 -5.58 -4.05
CA TRP A 61 -36.08 -6.62 -3.79
C TRP A 61 -36.23 -7.24 -2.41
N TYR A 62 -36.36 -8.57 -2.37
CA TYR A 62 -36.62 -9.33 -1.15
C TYR A 62 -35.43 -10.22 -0.73
N GLY A 63 -34.38 -10.31 -1.57
CA GLY A 63 -33.21 -11.16 -1.32
C GLY A 63 -32.09 -10.50 -0.53
N THR A 64 -30.94 -11.17 -0.47
CA THR A 64 -29.71 -10.59 0.11
C THR A 64 -29.16 -9.46 -0.76
N SER A 65 -28.36 -8.55 -0.18
CA SER A 65 -27.81 -7.42 -0.96
C SER A 65 -26.79 -7.89 -2.02
N LYS A 66 -26.13 -9.03 -1.78
CA LYS A 66 -25.24 -9.67 -2.76
C LYS A 66 -26.00 -10.15 -4.00
N GLY A 67 -27.27 -10.55 -3.85
CA GLY A 67 -28.09 -11.00 -4.96
C GLY A 67 -28.58 -9.88 -5.89
N MET A 68 -28.52 -8.61 -5.46
CA MET A 68 -28.97 -7.48 -6.28
C MET A 68 -28.12 -7.26 -7.53
N GLU A 69 -26.80 -7.40 -7.42
CA GLU A 69 -25.88 -7.19 -8.55
C GLU A 69 -26.12 -8.15 -9.72
N PRO A 70 -26.17 -9.48 -9.51
CA PRO A 70 -26.41 -10.40 -10.61
C PRO A 70 -27.83 -10.29 -11.17
N ASP A 71 -28.83 -10.01 -10.33
CA ASP A 71 -30.21 -9.79 -10.77
C ASP A 71 -30.35 -8.55 -11.66
N VAL A 72 -29.75 -7.43 -11.23
CA VAL A 72 -29.69 -6.20 -12.00
C VAL A 72 -28.95 -6.43 -13.32
N GLY A 73 -27.86 -7.19 -13.32
CA GLY A 73 -27.13 -7.56 -14.54
C GLY A 73 -28.03 -8.23 -15.59
N VAL A 74 -28.81 -9.24 -15.18
CA VAL A 74 -29.78 -9.92 -16.07
C VAL A 74 -30.87 -8.95 -16.53
N SER A 75 -31.44 -8.19 -15.59
CA SER A 75 -32.52 -7.23 -15.88
C SER A 75 -32.11 -6.16 -16.89
N LEU A 76 -30.87 -5.67 -16.82
CA LEU A 76 -30.34 -4.69 -17.77
C LEU A 76 -30.24 -5.27 -19.18
N ILE A 77 -29.77 -6.51 -19.32
CA ILE A 77 -29.60 -7.15 -20.63
C ILE A 77 -30.97 -7.44 -21.26
N LYS A 78 -31.92 -8.01 -20.50
CA LYS A 78 -33.29 -8.25 -20.99
C LYS A 78 -33.97 -6.98 -21.48
N LYS A 79 -33.83 -5.87 -20.75
CA LYS A 79 -34.39 -4.57 -21.17
C LYS A 79 -33.74 -4.00 -22.43
N LEU A 80 -32.46 -4.29 -22.66
CA LEU A 80 -31.80 -3.92 -23.91
C LEU A 80 -32.29 -4.78 -25.07
N GLU A 81 -32.51 -6.08 -24.86
CA GLU A 81 -33.09 -6.98 -25.86
C GLU A 81 -34.53 -6.60 -26.22
N GLU A 82 -35.35 -6.23 -25.22
CA GLU A 82 -36.70 -5.67 -25.43
C GLU A 82 -36.68 -4.43 -26.34
N LYS A 83 -35.61 -3.63 -26.26
CA LYS A 83 -35.34 -2.47 -27.11
C LYS A 83 -34.69 -2.83 -28.46
N LYS A 84 -34.61 -4.11 -28.80
CA LYS A 84 -33.96 -4.65 -30.00
C LYS A 84 -32.46 -4.34 -30.08
N CYS A 85 -31.80 -4.20 -28.93
CA CYS A 85 -30.35 -4.03 -28.83
C CYS A 85 -29.69 -5.32 -28.34
N THR A 86 -28.96 -6.01 -29.22
CA THR A 86 -28.21 -7.22 -28.85
C THR A 86 -26.92 -6.86 -28.10
N VAL A 87 -26.74 -7.42 -26.90
CA VAL A 87 -25.50 -7.28 -26.12
C VAL A 87 -24.55 -8.42 -26.47
N SER A 88 -23.49 -8.15 -27.21
CA SER A 88 -22.47 -9.15 -27.57
C SER A 88 -21.38 -9.31 -26.50
N THR A 89 -20.98 -8.20 -25.89
CA THR A 89 -19.83 -8.15 -24.98
C THR A 89 -20.15 -7.34 -23.73
N LEU A 90 -19.77 -7.88 -22.57
CA LEU A 90 -19.94 -7.25 -21.27
C LEU A 90 -18.59 -6.96 -20.62
N ILE A 91 -18.38 -5.70 -20.21
CA ILE A 91 -17.20 -5.27 -19.47
C ILE A 91 -17.58 -5.15 -18.00
N MET A 92 -16.98 -5.98 -17.15
CA MET A 92 -17.24 -5.95 -15.72
C MET A 92 -16.08 -6.54 -14.91
N ASP A 93 -16.17 -6.39 -13.59
CA ASP A 93 -15.25 -7.01 -12.64
C ASP A 93 -15.30 -8.54 -12.72
N ASP A 94 -14.29 -9.19 -12.14
CA ASP A 94 -14.17 -10.65 -12.10
C ASP A 94 -15.03 -11.33 -11.03
N ASP A 95 -16.31 -10.94 -10.95
CA ASP A 95 -17.31 -11.67 -10.16
C ASP A 95 -17.91 -12.82 -10.98
N ALA A 96 -17.68 -14.05 -10.53
CA ALA A 96 -18.18 -15.26 -11.17
C ALA A 96 -19.71 -15.40 -11.05
N THR A 97 -20.31 -14.85 -9.98
CA THR A 97 -21.74 -15.06 -9.70
C THR A 97 -22.65 -14.33 -10.69
N THR A 98 -22.28 -13.11 -11.08
CA THR A 98 -23.01 -12.30 -12.06
C THR A 98 -23.00 -12.93 -13.45
N MET A 99 -21.83 -13.33 -13.95
CA MET A 99 -21.74 -13.98 -15.26
C MET A 99 -22.46 -15.33 -15.30
N SER A 100 -22.42 -16.09 -14.21
CA SER A 100 -23.15 -17.36 -14.12
C SER A 100 -24.66 -17.14 -14.26
N LYS A 101 -25.24 -16.18 -13.52
CA LYS A 101 -26.67 -15.88 -13.66
C LYS A 101 -27.05 -15.34 -15.03
N ILE A 102 -26.20 -14.52 -15.65
CA ILE A 102 -26.44 -14.01 -17.01
C ILE A 102 -26.54 -15.17 -17.99
N ARG A 103 -25.57 -16.10 -17.98
CA ARG A 103 -25.57 -17.28 -18.86
C ARG A 103 -26.75 -18.23 -18.63
N GLN A 104 -27.32 -18.25 -17.43
CA GLN A 104 -28.50 -19.07 -17.12
C GLN A 104 -29.81 -18.43 -17.57
N ASN A 105 -29.85 -17.11 -17.79
CA ASN A 105 -31.09 -16.36 -18.00
C ASN A 105 -31.16 -15.65 -19.36
N ILE A 106 -30.09 -15.69 -20.14
CA ILE A 106 -29.96 -15.06 -21.46
C ILE A 106 -29.60 -16.16 -22.46
N ASP A 107 -30.35 -16.23 -23.56
CA ASP A 107 -30.32 -17.35 -24.49
C ASP A 107 -29.13 -17.31 -25.46
N HIS A 108 -28.50 -16.14 -25.67
CA HIS A 108 -27.34 -15.99 -26.56
C HIS A 108 -26.02 -15.85 -25.79
N ASP A 109 -24.92 -16.17 -26.48
CA ASP A 109 -23.59 -16.11 -25.86
C ASP A 109 -23.10 -14.66 -25.70
N ILE A 110 -22.66 -14.34 -24.49
CA ILE A 110 -22.14 -13.02 -24.13
C ILE A 110 -20.68 -13.17 -23.74
N THR A 111 -19.82 -12.52 -24.53
CA THR A 111 -18.39 -12.46 -24.25
C THR A 111 -18.13 -11.54 -23.06
N LYS A 112 -17.26 -11.97 -22.15
CA LYS A 112 -16.85 -11.15 -21.00
C LYS A 112 -15.43 -10.60 -21.21
N TRP A 113 -15.28 -9.29 -21.06
CA TRP A 113 -13.98 -8.65 -20.91
C TRP A 113 -13.76 -8.19 -19.48
N SER A 114 -12.54 -8.40 -18.98
CA SER A 114 -12.18 -8.06 -17.60
C SER A 114 -11.72 -6.61 -17.51
N ASP A 115 -12.09 -5.92 -16.44
CA ASP A 115 -11.54 -4.60 -16.12
C ASP A 115 -10.05 -4.70 -15.79
N ILE A 116 -9.18 -4.07 -16.59
CA ILE A 116 -7.73 -4.12 -16.37
C ILE A 116 -7.31 -3.63 -14.99
N LYS A 117 -7.95 -2.60 -14.45
CA LYS A 117 -7.61 -2.05 -13.14
C LYS A 117 -7.97 -3.06 -12.05
N HIS A 118 -9.09 -3.76 -12.20
CA HIS A 118 -9.45 -4.85 -11.29
C HIS A 118 -8.46 -6.02 -11.40
N VAL A 119 -8.10 -6.41 -12.62
CA VAL A 119 -7.09 -7.44 -12.90
C VAL A 119 -5.74 -7.07 -12.27
N GLN A 120 -5.28 -5.83 -12.47
CA GLN A 120 -4.04 -5.30 -11.90
C GLN A 120 -4.08 -5.34 -10.36
N ASN A 121 -5.20 -4.94 -9.74
CA ASN A 121 -5.35 -5.02 -8.29
C ASN A 121 -5.35 -6.46 -7.78
N SER A 122 -5.96 -7.39 -8.52
CA SER A 122 -5.96 -8.83 -8.22
C SER A 122 -4.55 -9.41 -8.29
N LEU A 123 -3.80 -9.09 -9.35
CA LEU A 123 -2.39 -9.43 -9.47
C LEU A 123 -1.59 -8.86 -8.30
N GLY A 124 -1.80 -7.58 -7.97
CA GLY A 124 -1.16 -6.94 -6.82
C GLY A 124 -1.41 -7.71 -5.52
N LYS A 125 -2.65 -8.12 -5.24
CA LYS A 125 -2.97 -8.94 -4.05
C LYS A 125 -2.24 -10.28 -4.06
N LYS A 126 -2.21 -11.01 -5.19
CA LYS A 126 -1.44 -12.26 -5.33
C LYS A 126 0.04 -12.01 -5.05
N LEU A 127 0.61 -10.93 -5.59
CA LEU A 127 2.02 -10.58 -5.42
C LEU A 127 2.36 -10.13 -3.99
N TYR A 128 1.52 -9.34 -3.31
CA TYR A 128 1.77 -8.88 -1.94
C TYR A 128 1.67 -9.98 -0.88
N VAL A 129 1.04 -11.13 -1.18
CA VAL A 129 1.00 -12.29 -0.29
C VAL A 129 2.28 -13.13 -0.37
N LEU A 130 3.02 -13.10 -1.48
CA LEU A 130 4.28 -13.85 -1.64
C LEU A 130 5.41 -13.42 -0.67
N PRO A 131 5.62 -12.11 -0.40
CA PRO A 131 6.67 -11.63 0.49
C PRO A 131 6.68 -12.29 1.86
N THR A 132 5.55 -12.65 2.45
CA THR A 132 5.56 -13.26 3.79
C THR A 132 6.41 -14.52 3.88
N SER A 133 6.49 -15.31 2.81
CA SER A 133 7.37 -16.47 2.67
C SER A 133 8.77 -16.17 2.09
N TYR A 134 8.93 -15.05 1.36
CA TYR A 134 10.16 -14.68 0.65
C TYR A 134 10.68 -13.28 1.02
N LYS A 135 10.46 -12.85 2.27
CA LYS A 135 10.60 -11.46 2.77
C LYS A 135 12.00 -10.87 2.54
N LYS A 136 13.03 -11.72 2.43
CA LYS A 136 14.42 -11.33 2.12
C LYS A 136 14.69 -11.13 0.62
N SER A 137 13.85 -11.68 -0.26
CA SER A 137 14.10 -11.78 -1.70
C SER A 137 13.19 -10.88 -2.56
N THR A 138 12.16 -10.24 -2.00
CA THR A 138 11.26 -9.31 -2.73
C THR A 138 10.82 -8.15 -1.86
N ARG A 139 11.03 -6.93 -2.35
CA ARG A 139 10.56 -5.68 -1.73
C ARG A 139 9.22 -5.23 -2.33
N ASN A 140 8.54 -4.34 -1.61
CA ASN A 140 7.31 -3.69 -2.11
C ASN A 140 7.50 -2.90 -3.41
N ASP A 141 8.70 -2.33 -3.62
CA ASP A 141 9.03 -1.62 -4.86
C ASP A 141 9.17 -2.58 -6.06
N ASP A 142 9.65 -3.81 -5.82
CA ASP A 142 9.79 -4.83 -6.87
C ASP A 142 8.40 -5.29 -7.35
N ILE A 143 7.46 -5.47 -6.42
CA ILE A 143 6.05 -5.77 -6.74
C ILE A 143 5.44 -4.62 -7.55
N ALA A 144 5.68 -3.37 -7.14
CA ALA A 144 5.18 -2.20 -7.86
C ALA A 144 5.75 -2.13 -9.30
N HIS A 145 7.02 -2.52 -9.49
CA HIS A 145 7.64 -2.62 -10.80
C HIS A 145 7.00 -3.73 -11.66
N LEU A 146 6.81 -4.93 -11.12
CA LEU A 146 6.12 -6.03 -11.80
C LEU A 146 4.70 -5.65 -12.26
N MET A 147 3.93 -5.01 -11.38
CA MET A 147 2.59 -4.50 -11.73
C MET A 147 2.65 -3.44 -12.84
N LYS A 148 3.69 -2.60 -12.85
CA LYS A 148 3.90 -1.60 -13.90
C LYS A 148 4.23 -2.26 -15.24
N CYS A 149 5.12 -3.25 -15.26
CA CYS A 149 5.46 -4.01 -16.47
C CYS A 149 4.23 -4.72 -17.05
N PHE A 150 3.44 -5.39 -16.19
CA PHE A 150 2.17 -6.01 -16.58
C PHE A 150 1.22 -5.01 -17.25
N THR A 151 1.00 -3.87 -16.58
CA THR A 151 0.10 -2.82 -17.09
C THR A 151 0.59 -2.28 -18.43
N TYR A 152 1.90 -2.04 -18.55
CA TYR A 152 2.51 -1.54 -19.78
C TYR A 152 2.37 -2.54 -20.94
N ALA A 153 2.60 -3.83 -20.69
CA ALA A 153 2.48 -4.87 -21.70
C ALA A 153 1.05 -4.98 -22.26
N VAL A 154 0.04 -4.92 -21.39
CA VAL A 154 -1.38 -4.99 -21.81
C VAL A 154 -1.80 -3.73 -22.56
N HIS A 155 -1.42 -2.54 -22.09
CA HIS A 155 -1.83 -1.28 -22.72
C HIS A 155 -1.12 -1.02 -24.05
N SER A 156 0.17 -1.36 -24.16
CA SER A 156 0.97 -1.11 -25.37
C SER A 156 0.58 -2.00 -26.53
N ASN A 157 -0.04 -3.14 -26.24
CA ASN A 157 -0.43 -4.16 -27.21
C ASN A 157 -1.95 -4.31 -27.30
N LYS A 158 -2.72 -3.24 -27.05
CA LYS A 158 -4.18 -3.24 -27.16
C LYS A 158 -4.63 -3.86 -28.49
N ASN A 159 -5.57 -4.79 -28.42
CA ASN A 159 -6.10 -5.56 -29.57
C ASN A 159 -5.08 -6.47 -30.29
N ASN A 160 -3.88 -6.68 -29.74
CA ASN A 160 -2.88 -7.59 -30.29
C ASN A 160 -2.61 -8.77 -29.33
N LYS A 161 -3.34 -9.88 -29.53
CA LYS A 161 -3.25 -11.08 -28.69
C LYS A 161 -1.84 -11.68 -28.65
N GLN A 162 -1.25 -11.90 -29.83
CA GLN A 162 0.05 -12.56 -29.94
C GLN A 162 1.16 -11.75 -29.25
N GLN A 163 1.21 -10.43 -29.48
CA GLN A 163 2.23 -9.60 -28.85
C GLN A 163 2.00 -9.46 -27.34
N THR A 164 0.75 -9.34 -26.89
CA THR A 164 0.46 -9.27 -25.44
C THR A 164 0.90 -10.55 -24.74
N GLN A 165 0.63 -11.72 -25.34
CA GLN A 165 1.06 -13.01 -24.79
C GLN A 165 2.58 -13.12 -24.70
N LYS A 166 3.31 -12.73 -25.75
CA LYS A 166 4.78 -12.72 -25.77
C LYS A 166 5.33 -11.78 -24.69
N ASP A 167 4.85 -10.54 -24.65
CA ASP A 167 5.33 -9.53 -23.70
C ASP A 167 5.04 -9.93 -22.25
N LEU A 168 3.86 -10.48 -21.94
CA LEU A 168 3.53 -10.96 -20.60
C LEU A 168 4.40 -12.13 -20.15
N SER A 169 4.66 -13.08 -21.06
CA SER A 169 5.52 -14.24 -20.79
C SER A 169 6.98 -13.83 -20.56
N ALA A 170 7.41 -12.72 -21.16
CA ALA A 170 8.75 -12.18 -21.02
C ALA A 170 8.98 -11.37 -19.72
N ILE A 171 7.93 -10.96 -18.99
CA ILE A 171 8.07 -10.13 -17.78
C ILE A 171 8.88 -10.85 -16.70
N VAL A 172 8.58 -12.12 -16.43
CA VAL A 172 9.26 -12.88 -15.38
C VAL A 172 10.72 -13.14 -15.77
N PRO A 173 11.05 -13.72 -16.94
CA PRO A 173 12.44 -13.84 -17.39
C PRO A 173 13.23 -12.52 -17.31
N HIS A 174 12.62 -11.41 -17.76
CA HIS A 174 13.27 -10.09 -17.76
C HIS A 174 13.78 -9.66 -16.38
N VAL A 175 12.97 -9.83 -15.33
CA VAL A 175 13.35 -9.41 -13.96
C VAL A 175 14.37 -10.35 -13.31
N PHE A 176 14.63 -11.51 -13.92
CA PHE A 176 15.71 -12.45 -13.58
C PHE A 176 16.93 -12.29 -14.50
N ASN A 177 16.99 -11.20 -15.27
CA ASN A 177 18.06 -10.87 -16.21
C ASN A 177 18.14 -11.81 -17.44
N GLU A 178 17.03 -12.43 -17.81
CA GLU A 178 16.90 -13.25 -19.02
C GLU A 178 16.11 -12.46 -20.08
N HIS A 179 16.79 -12.06 -21.16
CA HIS A 179 16.24 -11.11 -22.15
C HIS A 179 15.90 -11.73 -23.50
N GLU A 180 15.99 -13.05 -23.63
CA GLU A 180 15.77 -13.78 -24.90
C GLU A 180 14.41 -13.50 -25.54
N ASN A 181 13.36 -13.43 -24.71
CA ASN A 181 11.98 -13.24 -25.14
C ASN A 181 11.49 -11.78 -25.03
N CYS A 182 12.40 -10.85 -24.70
CA CYS A 182 12.05 -9.45 -24.50
C CYS A 182 11.78 -8.71 -25.83
N ASN A 183 11.04 -7.61 -25.74
CA ASN A 183 10.83 -6.71 -26.88
C ASN A 183 11.67 -5.44 -26.72
N VAL A 184 12.30 -5.00 -27.81
CA VAL A 184 13.12 -3.77 -27.92
C VAL A 184 12.37 -2.52 -27.45
N ARG A 185 11.03 -2.48 -27.59
CA ARG A 185 10.18 -1.35 -27.19
C ARG A 185 10.24 -1.02 -25.70
N TRP A 186 10.55 -1.99 -24.85
CA TRP A 186 10.53 -1.80 -23.39
C TRP A 186 11.75 -2.36 -22.67
N CYS A 187 12.47 -3.31 -23.27
CA CYS A 187 13.71 -3.84 -22.73
C CYS A 187 14.92 -3.05 -23.25
N ARG A 188 15.49 -2.20 -22.39
CA ARG A 188 16.68 -1.41 -22.74
C ARG A 188 17.94 -2.24 -22.96
N TYR A 189 18.00 -3.46 -22.43
CA TYR A 189 19.13 -4.36 -22.63
C TYR A 189 19.32 -4.65 -24.12
N LEU A 190 18.24 -4.90 -24.86
CA LEU A 190 18.30 -5.17 -26.30
C LEU A 190 18.75 -3.96 -27.13
N THR A 191 18.57 -2.73 -26.63
CA THR A 191 19.01 -1.51 -27.32
C THR A 191 20.44 -1.11 -26.99
N ASN A 192 20.89 -1.35 -25.75
CA ASN A 192 22.22 -0.94 -25.28
C ASN A 192 22.66 -1.88 -24.14
N PRO A 193 23.22 -3.06 -24.48
CA PRO A 193 23.66 -4.03 -23.48
C PRO A 193 24.76 -3.48 -22.57
N GLU A 194 25.69 -2.69 -23.11
CA GLU A 194 26.90 -2.22 -22.40
C GLU A 194 26.58 -1.28 -21.24
N ASN A 195 25.52 -0.47 -21.34
CA ASN A 195 25.11 0.49 -20.31
C ASN A 195 23.82 0.08 -19.59
N TYR A 196 23.39 -1.17 -19.75
CA TYR A 196 22.14 -1.64 -19.16
C TYR A 196 22.29 -1.84 -17.65
N THR A 197 21.47 -1.11 -16.89
CA THR A 197 21.26 -1.35 -15.47
C THR A 197 19.82 -1.81 -15.25
N PRO A 198 19.60 -3.05 -14.75
CA PRO A 198 18.24 -3.53 -14.50
C PRO A 198 17.57 -2.70 -13.41
N THR A 199 16.28 -2.38 -13.61
CA THR A 199 15.52 -1.63 -12.60
C THR A 199 15.29 -2.47 -11.35
N ILE A 200 15.05 -3.77 -11.53
CA ILE A 200 15.02 -4.78 -10.49
C ILE A 200 15.74 -6.03 -11.01
N GLN A 201 16.42 -6.73 -10.12
CA GLN A 201 17.06 -8.00 -10.43
C GLN A 201 16.80 -8.99 -9.29
N LEU A 202 16.01 -10.01 -9.58
CA LEU A 202 15.67 -11.09 -8.64
C LEU A 202 16.56 -12.30 -8.93
N SER A 203 16.92 -13.05 -7.88
CA SER A 203 17.85 -14.19 -8.00
C SER A 203 17.29 -15.51 -7.47
N ASN A 204 16.14 -15.50 -6.81
CA ASN A 204 15.57 -16.70 -6.19
C ASN A 204 14.77 -17.54 -7.21
N LEU A 205 15.24 -18.75 -7.50
CA LEU A 205 14.63 -19.65 -8.49
C LEU A 205 13.23 -20.16 -8.09
N ASP A 206 12.97 -20.41 -6.80
CA ASP A 206 11.64 -20.82 -6.34
C ASP A 206 10.62 -19.70 -6.56
N LEU A 207 11.05 -18.47 -6.31
CA LEU A 207 10.26 -17.28 -6.59
C LEU A 207 9.99 -17.13 -8.09
N LYS A 208 10.99 -17.38 -8.95
CA LYS A 208 10.83 -17.37 -10.41
C LYS A 208 9.73 -18.33 -10.86
N SER A 209 9.74 -19.56 -10.35
CA SER A 209 8.72 -20.58 -10.65
C SER A 209 7.32 -20.12 -10.22
N LYS A 210 7.18 -19.58 -9.00
CA LYS A 210 5.90 -19.06 -8.49
C LYS A 210 5.38 -17.87 -9.29
N LEU A 211 6.25 -16.91 -9.62
CA LEU A 211 5.88 -15.76 -10.44
C LEU A 211 5.46 -16.20 -11.84
N SER A 212 6.18 -17.14 -12.45
CA SER A 212 5.84 -17.68 -13.77
C SER A 212 4.45 -18.31 -13.76
N LYS A 213 4.11 -19.11 -12.75
CA LYS A 213 2.76 -19.68 -12.58
C LYS A 213 1.68 -18.58 -12.46
N ILE A 214 1.93 -17.55 -11.66
CA ILE A 214 0.97 -16.44 -11.49
C ILE A 214 0.72 -15.71 -12.81
N PHE A 215 1.78 -15.40 -13.57
CA PHE A 215 1.65 -14.71 -14.84
C PHE A 215 1.03 -15.61 -15.92
N GLN A 216 1.29 -16.91 -15.87
CA GLN A 216 0.71 -17.91 -16.77
C GLN A 216 -0.83 -17.92 -16.70
N ASP A 217 -1.43 -17.83 -15.50
CA ASP A 217 -2.89 -17.71 -15.34
C ASP A 217 -3.51 -16.59 -16.22
N TYR A 218 -2.79 -15.46 -16.34
CA TYR A 218 -3.24 -14.31 -17.12
C TYR A 218 -2.97 -14.48 -18.62
N VAL A 219 -1.89 -15.18 -18.98
CA VAL A 219 -1.58 -15.55 -20.37
C VAL A 219 -2.62 -16.54 -20.92
N GLU A 220 -3.10 -17.46 -20.10
CA GLU A 220 -4.16 -18.40 -20.50
C GLU A 220 -5.52 -17.71 -20.68
N ASN A 221 -5.76 -16.62 -19.94
CA ASN A 221 -6.99 -15.82 -20.00
C ASN A 221 -6.84 -14.53 -20.84
N ILE A 222 -5.88 -14.51 -21.77
CA ILE A 222 -5.46 -13.30 -22.50
C ILE A 222 -6.61 -12.64 -23.30
N ASP A 223 -7.56 -13.42 -23.81
CA ASP A 223 -8.70 -12.92 -24.59
C ASP A 223 -9.57 -11.93 -23.80
N LYS A 224 -9.62 -12.07 -22.47
CA LYS A 224 -10.35 -11.16 -21.58
C LYS A 224 -9.61 -9.84 -21.35
N LEU A 225 -8.30 -9.79 -21.62
CA LEU A 225 -7.39 -8.69 -21.27
C LEU A 225 -7.00 -7.82 -22.47
N VAL A 226 -6.79 -8.45 -23.63
CA VAL A 226 -6.35 -7.81 -24.89
C VAL A 226 -7.18 -6.59 -25.31
N PRO A 227 -8.51 -6.56 -25.13
CA PRO A 227 -9.34 -5.40 -25.47
C PRO A 227 -9.03 -4.15 -24.64
N CYS A 228 -8.29 -4.31 -23.54
CA CYS A 228 -7.94 -3.22 -22.63
C CYS A 228 -9.20 -2.50 -22.09
N ALA A 229 -10.21 -3.28 -21.71
CA ALA A 229 -11.51 -2.80 -21.26
C ALA A 229 -11.46 -2.20 -19.84
N SER A 230 -12.37 -1.26 -19.55
CA SER A 230 -12.44 -0.58 -18.24
C SER A 230 -13.86 -0.18 -17.87
N THR A 231 -14.21 -0.34 -16.60
CA THR A 231 -15.49 0.09 -16.01
C THR A 231 -15.43 1.54 -15.48
N LYS A 232 -14.41 2.31 -15.87
CA LYS A 232 -14.20 3.71 -15.44
C LYS A 232 -15.44 4.58 -15.64
N GLU A 233 -16.21 4.35 -16.69
CA GLU A 233 -17.45 5.11 -16.94
C GLU A 233 -18.53 4.80 -15.89
N ASN A 234 -18.64 3.55 -15.43
CA ASN A 234 -19.51 3.17 -14.31
C ASN A 234 -19.00 3.77 -12.99
N GLU A 235 -17.68 3.77 -12.73
CA GLU A 235 -17.10 4.48 -11.57
C GLU A 235 -17.43 5.99 -11.62
N SER A 236 -17.33 6.61 -12.81
CA SER A 236 -17.67 8.01 -13.03
C SER A 236 -19.15 8.30 -12.77
N PHE A 237 -20.04 7.43 -13.27
CA PHE A 237 -21.48 7.52 -13.01
C PHE A 237 -21.78 7.43 -11.51
N ASN A 238 -21.23 6.44 -10.82
CA ASN A 238 -21.42 6.24 -9.38
C ASN A 238 -20.96 7.45 -8.55
N ASN A 239 -19.86 8.09 -8.97
CA ASN A 239 -19.39 9.33 -8.34
C ASN A 239 -20.37 10.49 -8.56
N MET A 240 -20.92 10.64 -9.77
CA MET A 240 -21.95 11.64 -10.07
C MET A 240 -23.22 11.39 -9.27
N LEU A 241 -23.67 10.14 -9.18
CA LEU A 241 -24.82 9.77 -8.37
C LEU A 241 -24.58 10.08 -6.90
N THR A 242 -23.39 9.81 -6.37
CA THR A 242 -23.06 10.10 -4.97
C THR A 242 -23.14 11.60 -4.65
N ALA A 243 -22.90 12.48 -5.62
CA ALA A 243 -23.09 13.92 -5.43
C ALA A 243 -24.58 14.29 -5.30
N LYS A 244 -25.47 13.60 -6.02
CA LYS A 244 -26.93 13.83 -5.96
C LYS A 244 -27.61 13.06 -4.83
N ALA A 245 -27.14 11.85 -4.51
CA ALA A 245 -27.62 10.98 -3.45
C ALA A 245 -26.44 10.58 -2.54
N PRO A 246 -25.98 11.50 -1.66
CA PRO A 246 -24.89 11.23 -0.72
C PRO A 246 -25.18 10.01 0.16
N LYS A 247 -24.16 9.18 0.37
CA LYS A 247 -24.26 7.93 1.15
C LYS A 247 -24.55 8.13 2.65
N ASN A 248 -24.42 9.35 3.16
CA ASN A 248 -24.77 9.71 4.54
C ASN A 248 -26.24 10.11 4.69
N LYS A 249 -26.99 10.23 3.59
CA LYS A 249 -28.42 10.54 3.59
C LYS A 249 -29.17 9.36 2.97
N HIS A 250 -30.24 8.93 3.63
CA HIS A 250 -31.02 7.80 3.18
C HIS A 250 -32.16 8.26 2.27
N TYR A 251 -32.00 8.11 0.95
CA TYR A 251 -33.04 8.46 -0.03
C TYR A 251 -33.80 7.25 -0.59
N SER A 252 -33.30 6.03 -0.37
CA SER A 252 -33.79 4.81 -1.04
C SER A 252 -35.14 4.28 -0.55
N THR A 253 -35.78 4.94 0.42
CA THR A 253 -37.10 4.58 0.94
C THR A 253 -38.26 5.29 0.26
N SER A 254 -38.00 6.17 -0.71
CA SER A 254 -39.06 6.83 -1.50
C SER A 254 -38.63 7.02 -2.95
N SER A 255 -39.56 7.50 -3.79
CA SER A 255 -39.33 7.92 -5.18
C SER A 255 -38.23 8.97 -5.34
N SER A 256 -37.79 9.61 -4.25
CA SER A 256 -36.66 10.55 -4.25
C SER A 256 -35.37 9.92 -4.77
N PHE A 257 -35.12 8.64 -4.49
CA PHE A 257 -33.91 7.98 -5.01
C PHE A 257 -33.98 7.77 -6.52
N GLU A 258 -35.11 7.31 -7.04
CA GLU A 258 -35.35 7.16 -8.48
C GLU A 258 -35.17 8.48 -9.23
N ALA A 259 -35.76 9.57 -8.72
CA ALA A 259 -35.59 10.89 -9.31
C ALA A 259 -34.12 11.32 -9.38
N ARG A 260 -33.33 11.04 -8.32
CA ARG A 260 -31.89 11.37 -8.30
C ARG A 260 -31.09 10.50 -9.27
N VAL A 261 -31.43 9.22 -9.38
CA VAL A 261 -30.83 8.31 -10.37
C VAL A 261 -31.13 8.79 -11.79
N ASN A 262 -32.39 9.07 -12.11
CA ASN A 262 -32.82 9.59 -13.42
C ASN A 262 -32.13 10.92 -13.75
N CYS A 263 -32.04 11.87 -12.82
CA CYS A 263 -31.28 13.11 -13.00
C CYS A 263 -29.77 12.87 -13.22
N THR A 264 -29.21 11.79 -12.68
CA THR A 264 -27.81 11.43 -12.89
C THR A 264 -27.61 10.86 -14.29
N VAL A 265 -28.53 10.01 -14.76
CA VAL A 265 -28.55 9.47 -16.12
C VAL A 265 -28.68 10.59 -17.15
N ALA A 266 -29.65 11.49 -16.96
CA ALA A 266 -29.85 12.64 -17.83
C ALA A 266 -28.61 13.55 -17.86
N GLN A 267 -27.99 13.84 -16.70
CA GLN A 267 -26.75 14.62 -16.66
C GLN A 267 -25.56 13.90 -17.30
N LYS A 268 -25.49 12.57 -17.21
CA LYS A 268 -24.43 11.78 -17.84
C LYS A 268 -24.53 11.83 -19.36
N ASN A 269 -25.74 11.70 -19.91
CA ASN A 269 -26.00 11.64 -21.34
C ASN A 269 -25.99 13.03 -22.00
N GLU A 270 -26.62 14.02 -21.36
CA GLU A 270 -26.87 15.36 -21.92
C GLU A 270 -26.07 16.47 -21.21
N SER A 271 -25.10 16.10 -20.37
CA SER A 271 -24.28 17.04 -19.59
C SER A 271 -25.13 17.95 -18.69
N PHE A 272 -24.68 19.15 -18.35
CA PHE A 272 -25.43 20.06 -17.48
C PHE A 272 -26.69 20.67 -18.14
N ASN A 273 -26.83 20.57 -19.46
CA ASN A 273 -27.98 21.11 -20.20
C ASN A 273 -29.26 20.27 -20.03
N TYR A 274 -29.16 19.08 -19.40
CA TYR A 274 -30.29 18.17 -19.19
C TYR A 274 -31.49 18.84 -18.49
N VAL A 275 -31.28 19.84 -17.64
CA VAL A 275 -32.37 20.55 -16.95
C VAL A 275 -33.20 21.36 -17.95
N SER A 276 -32.54 22.07 -18.86
CA SER A 276 -33.23 22.83 -19.91
C SER A 276 -33.97 21.92 -20.87
N ILE A 277 -33.41 20.75 -21.19
CA ILE A 277 -34.09 19.72 -22.00
C ILE A 277 -35.35 19.24 -21.28
N ILE A 278 -35.26 18.85 -20.01
CA ILE A 278 -36.42 18.40 -19.22
C ILE A 278 -37.49 19.50 -19.15
N ASN A 279 -37.10 20.77 -18.95
CA ASN A 279 -38.07 21.86 -18.93
C ASN A 279 -38.87 21.92 -20.23
N VAL A 280 -38.21 21.85 -21.38
CA VAL A 280 -38.87 21.87 -22.70
C VAL A 280 -39.82 20.70 -22.86
N GLU A 281 -39.37 19.49 -22.51
CA GLU A 281 -40.21 18.27 -22.55
C GLU A 281 -41.42 18.37 -21.61
N CYS A 282 -41.31 19.09 -20.49
CA CYS A 282 -42.41 19.38 -19.58
C CYS A 282 -43.28 20.58 -20.02
N GLY A 283 -43.07 21.15 -21.20
CA GLY A 283 -43.80 22.32 -21.69
C GLY A 283 -43.44 23.64 -20.97
N LEU A 284 -42.32 23.65 -20.24
CA LEU A 284 -41.79 24.82 -19.54
C LEU A 284 -40.73 25.54 -20.39
N SER A 285 -40.46 26.80 -20.06
CA SER A 285 -39.35 27.53 -20.67
C SER A 285 -38.00 26.85 -20.33
N PRO A 286 -37.07 26.72 -21.31
CA PRO A 286 -35.71 26.20 -21.06
C PRO A 286 -34.94 26.96 -19.97
N GLY A 287 -35.34 28.21 -19.70
CA GLY A 287 -34.80 29.07 -18.66
C GLY A 287 -33.44 29.68 -19.04
N LYS A 288 -33.43 30.95 -19.45
CA LYS A 288 -32.20 31.68 -19.83
C LYS A 288 -31.10 31.62 -18.75
N VAL A 289 -31.49 31.70 -17.48
CA VAL A 289 -30.56 31.61 -16.33
C VAL A 289 -30.00 30.19 -16.18
N THR A 290 -30.85 29.17 -16.35
CA THR A 290 -30.48 27.75 -16.29
C THR A 290 -29.47 27.42 -17.39
N GLU A 291 -29.71 27.87 -18.62
CA GLU A 291 -28.78 27.68 -19.74
C GLU A 291 -27.44 28.36 -19.50
N LYS A 292 -27.45 29.62 -19.02
CA LYS A 292 -26.22 30.36 -18.70
C LYS A 292 -25.40 29.63 -17.63
N SER A 293 -26.04 29.17 -16.56
CA SER A 293 -25.40 28.39 -15.49
C SER A 293 -24.84 27.06 -16.00
N SER A 294 -25.62 26.34 -16.80
CA SER A 294 -25.22 25.05 -17.41
C SER A 294 -23.99 25.22 -18.30
N ASN A 295 -23.98 26.24 -19.16
CA ASN A 295 -22.83 26.58 -20.01
C ASN A 295 -21.57 26.91 -19.20
N GLN A 296 -21.70 27.63 -18.09
CA GLN A 296 -20.57 27.89 -17.19
C GLN A 296 -20.02 26.61 -16.56
N LEU A 297 -20.88 25.70 -16.09
CA LEU A 297 -20.47 24.41 -15.53
C LEU A 297 -19.79 23.52 -16.57
N ILE A 298 -20.30 23.50 -17.80
CA ILE A 298 -19.69 22.78 -18.93
C ILE A 298 -18.28 23.33 -19.21
N ARG A 299 -18.11 24.66 -19.28
CA ARG A 299 -16.80 25.30 -19.48
C ARG A 299 -15.82 24.95 -18.36
N LYS A 300 -16.24 25.07 -17.09
CA LYS A 300 -15.41 24.69 -15.92
C LYS A 300 -15.00 23.22 -15.97
N ARG A 301 -15.92 22.30 -16.31
CA ARG A 301 -15.64 20.87 -16.46
C ARG A 301 -14.61 20.60 -17.57
N LYS A 302 -14.77 21.23 -18.74
CA LYS A 302 -13.81 21.10 -19.86
C LYS A 302 -12.41 21.57 -19.46
N LEU A 303 -12.32 22.76 -18.84
CA LEU A 303 -11.04 23.31 -18.37
C LEU A 303 -10.37 22.40 -17.34
N HIS A 304 -11.12 21.93 -16.34
CA HIS A 304 -10.60 21.01 -15.33
C HIS A 304 -10.14 19.68 -15.94
N SER A 305 -10.89 19.13 -16.90
CA SER A 305 -10.52 17.91 -17.61
C SER A 305 -9.20 18.09 -18.38
N SER A 306 -9.05 19.17 -19.13
CA SER A 306 -7.81 19.49 -19.85
C SER A 306 -6.62 19.64 -18.88
N TYR A 307 -6.82 20.35 -17.77
CA TYR A 307 -5.81 20.52 -16.73
C TYR A 307 -5.39 19.18 -16.11
N CYS A 308 -6.36 18.35 -15.69
CA CYS A 308 -6.07 17.05 -15.07
C CYS A 308 -5.44 16.03 -16.01
N ASN A 309 -5.59 16.21 -17.33
CA ASN A 309 -4.98 15.35 -18.34
C ASN A 309 -3.54 15.74 -18.68
N SER A 310 -3.10 16.94 -18.30
CA SER A 310 -1.73 17.42 -18.52
C SER A 310 -0.68 16.51 -17.87
N LYS A 311 0.48 16.38 -18.53
CA LYS A 311 1.61 15.58 -18.02
C LYS A 311 2.10 16.11 -16.67
N GLU A 312 2.15 17.42 -16.53
CA GLU A 312 2.57 18.12 -15.31
C GLU A 312 1.68 17.79 -14.12
N PHE A 313 0.35 17.85 -14.29
CA PHE A 313 -0.59 17.51 -13.22
C PHE A 313 -0.46 16.04 -12.80
N LYS A 314 -0.34 15.12 -13.77
CA LYS A 314 -0.16 13.69 -13.49
C LYS A 314 1.15 13.42 -12.72
N LYS A 315 2.25 14.07 -13.11
CA LYS A 315 3.54 13.99 -12.42
C LYS A 315 3.46 14.53 -10.99
N LYS A 316 2.95 15.76 -10.82
CA LYS A 316 2.76 16.39 -9.50
C LYS A 316 1.89 15.54 -8.57
N LYS A 317 0.84 14.91 -9.09
CA LYS A 317 -0.04 13.99 -8.34
C LYS A 317 0.70 12.73 -7.88
N LEU A 318 1.54 12.14 -8.73
CA LEU A 318 2.38 10.99 -8.38
C LEU A 318 3.40 11.36 -7.30
N ASP A 319 4.08 12.49 -7.46
CA ASP A 319 5.09 12.97 -6.52
C ASP A 319 4.46 13.25 -5.14
N LYS A 320 3.30 13.92 -5.10
CA LYS A 320 2.56 14.16 -3.85
C LYS A 320 2.14 12.85 -3.16
N LYS A 321 1.70 11.84 -3.92
CA LYS A 321 1.38 10.52 -3.37
C LYS A 321 2.61 9.81 -2.81
N ARG A 322 3.75 9.89 -3.50
CA ARG A 322 5.01 9.30 -3.06
C ARG A 322 5.49 9.97 -1.77
N LEU A 323 5.46 11.30 -1.70
CA LEU A 323 5.84 12.06 -0.50
C LEU A 323 4.94 11.71 0.67
N ALA A 324 3.62 11.76 0.51
CA ALA A 324 2.67 11.40 1.57
C ALA A 324 2.82 9.94 2.05
N ARG A 325 3.07 8.99 1.13
CA ARG A 325 3.36 7.60 1.51
C ARG A 325 4.64 7.50 2.32
N ASN A 326 5.69 8.22 1.91
CA ASN A 326 6.95 8.22 2.64
C ASN A 326 6.81 8.86 4.03
N GLU A 327 6.07 9.98 4.13
CA GLU A 327 5.74 10.62 5.40
C GLU A 327 4.96 9.68 6.31
N ASN A 328 3.88 9.05 5.82
CA ASN A 328 3.10 8.08 6.60
C ASN A 328 3.94 6.87 7.02
N ASN A 329 4.76 6.29 6.13
CA ASN A 329 5.64 5.19 6.50
C ASN A 329 6.64 5.60 7.61
N VAL A 330 7.12 6.84 7.59
CA VAL A 330 8.02 7.36 8.63
C VAL A 330 7.27 7.54 9.96
N LEU A 331 6.04 8.05 9.91
CA LEU A 331 5.16 8.18 11.07
C LEU A 331 4.81 6.80 11.65
N GLU A 332 4.35 5.84 10.84
CA GLU A 332 4.03 4.46 11.25
C GLU A 332 5.24 3.75 11.89
N ILE A 333 6.44 3.94 11.36
CA ILE A 333 7.67 3.39 11.97
C ILE A 333 7.95 4.05 13.33
N GLY A 334 7.72 5.36 13.46
CA GLY A 334 7.92 6.11 14.71
C GLY A 334 6.86 5.83 15.77
N GLU A 335 5.62 5.63 15.34
CA GLU A 335 4.46 5.29 16.18
C GLU A 335 4.48 3.84 16.66
N GLY A 336 5.15 2.95 15.91
CA GLY A 336 5.14 1.51 16.19
C GLY A 336 3.82 0.86 15.81
N ASP A 337 3.60 -0.37 16.26
CA ASP A 337 2.33 -1.07 16.00
C ASP A 337 1.20 -0.41 16.81
N THR A 338 0.47 0.54 16.20
CA THR A 338 -0.67 1.23 16.84
C THR A 338 -2.00 0.51 16.63
N TYR A 339 -2.14 -0.35 15.61
CA TYR A 339 -3.36 -1.09 15.30
C TYR A 339 -3.05 -2.48 14.69
N LYS A 340 -3.18 -3.54 15.49
CA LYS A 340 -3.33 -4.95 15.08
C LYS A 340 -4.41 -5.58 15.96
N THR A 341 -5.04 -6.63 15.45
CA THR A 341 -5.95 -7.47 16.24
C THR A 341 -5.17 -8.00 17.44
N GLU A 342 -5.75 -7.91 18.64
CA GLU A 342 -5.11 -8.34 19.90
C GLU A 342 -3.87 -7.54 20.31
N ILE A 343 -3.60 -6.34 19.76
CA ILE A 343 -2.56 -5.47 20.33
C ILE A 343 -2.79 -5.23 21.81
N ASP A 344 -4.03 -5.09 22.26
CA ASP A 344 -4.28 -4.90 23.69
C ASP A 344 -3.94 -6.14 24.53
N MET A 345 -4.11 -7.37 24.01
CA MET A 345 -3.68 -8.60 24.69
C MET A 345 -2.17 -8.88 24.54
N LEU A 346 -1.57 -8.53 23.41
CA LEU A 346 -0.12 -8.65 23.17
C LEU A 346 0.67 -7.52 23.86
N CYS A 347 0.06 -6.33 23.98
CA CYS A 347 0.53 -5.24 24.82
C CYS A 347 0.20 -5.48 26.27
N GLN A 348 -0.79 -6.28 26.65
CA GLN A 348 -0.82 -6.82 28.02
C GLN A 348 0.44 -7.67 28.24
N ASN A 349 0.83 -8.55 27.31
CA ASN A 349 2.08 -9.30 27.43
C ASN A 349 3.37 -8.43 27.34
N MET A 350 3.35 -7.26 26.70
CA MET A 350 4.50 -6.33 26.66
C MET A 350 4.50 -5.26 27.77
N GLN A 351 3.33 -4.76 28.20
CA GLN A 351 3.16 -3.94 29.41
C GLN A 351 3.33 -4.76 30.67
N GLU A 352 3.18 -6.09 30.60
CA GLU A 352 3.62 -7.03 31.62
C GLU A 352 5.13 -7.00 31.84
N THR A 353 5.95 -6.68 30.83
CA THR A 353 7.41 -6.58 31.06
C THR A 353 7.83 -5.33 31.84
N ASP A 354 6.97 -4.32 31.93
CA ASP A 354 7.15 -3.17 32.84
C ASP A 354 6.35 -3.32 34.15
N LYS A 355 5.68 -4.47 34.37
CA LYS A 355 4.85 -4.71 35.56
C LYS A 355 4.97 -6.09 36.18
N PHE A 356 6.09 -6.78 36.01
CA PHE A 356 6.41 -7.92 36.87
C PHE A 356 7.55 -7.58 37.81
N GLN A 357 7.34 -8.01 39.06
CA GLN A 357 8.33 -8.32 40.10
C GLN A 357 9.52 -9.19 39.59
N LEU A 358 9.60 -9.48 38.29
CA LEU A 358 10.68 -10.18 37.61
C LEU A 358 11.95 -9.33 37.48
N TYR A 359 11.91 -7.99 37.35
CA TYR A 359 13.17 -7.22 37.37
C TYR A 359 13.82 -7.29 38.76
N SER A 360 13.02 -7.15 39.83
CA SER A 360 13.49 -7.36 41.20
C SER A 360 13.94 -8.81 41.45
N SER A 361 13.16 -9.81 41.02
CA SER A 361 13.55 -11.23 41.12
C SER A 361 14.76 -11.59 40.24
N PHE A 362 14.99 -10.86 39.16
CA PHE A 362 16.16 -10.99 38.29
C PHE A 362 17.39 -10.35 38.93
N GLU A 363 17.28 -9.14 39.52
CA GLU A 363 18.37 -8.51 40.29
C GLU A 363 18.75 -9.33 41.54
N GLU A 364 17.80 -10.03 42.16
CA GLU A 364 18.09 -11.00 43.23
C GLU A 364 18.94 -12.20 42.76
N LYS A 365 18.78 -12.64 41.51
CA LYS A 365 19.42 -13.86 40.98
C LYS A 365 20.62 -13.58 40.08
N VAL A 366 20.74 -12.37 39.54
CA VAL A 366 21.75 -11.97 38.57
C VAL A 366 22.40 -10.67 39.05
N LEU A 367 23.63 -10.80 39.54
CA LEU A 367 24.41 -9.69 40.07
C LEU A 367 24.82 -8.67 38.98
N GLY A 368 24.98 -9.15 37.76
CA GLY A 368 25.45 -8.36 36.63
C GLY A 368 25.79 -9.24 35.43
N PHE A 369 26.38 -8.63 34.43
CA PHE A 369 26.76 -9.25 33.17
C PHE A 369 28.24 -8.99 32.91
N VAL A 370 28.86 -9.81 32.06
CA VAL A 370 30.26 -9.66 31.67
C VAL A 370 30.36 -9.71 30.15
N ASP A 371 31.04 -8.73 29.55
CA ASP A 371 31.45 -8.82 28.15
C ASP A 371 32.74 -9.62 28.07
N THR A 372 32.65 -10.86 27.59
CA THR A 372 33.78 -11.78 27.51
C THR A 372 34.69 -11.51 26.31
N LEU A 373 34.24 -10.71 25.33
CA LEU A 373 35.02 -10.46 24.12
C LEU A 373 36.30 -9.65 24.39
N PRO A 374 36.27 -8.52 25.14
CA PRO A 374 37.50 -7.82 25.54
C PRO A 374 38.47 -8.72 26.33
N PHE A 375 37.93 -9.58 27.20
CA PHE A 375 38.72 -10.54 27.96
C PHE A 375 39.50 -11.50 27.02
N PHE A 376 38.82 -12.14 26.07
CA PHE A 376 39.49 -13.06 25.13
C PHE A 376 40.47 -12.37 24.19
N ARG A 377 40.25 -11.09 23.86
CA ARG A 377 41.20 -10.29 23.08
C ARG A 377 42.53 -10.08 23.79
N ILE A 378 42.50 -9.96 25.12
CA ILE A 378 43.69 -9.78 25.95
C ILE A 378 44.35 -11.11 26.25
N GLN A 379 43.56 -12.17 26.47
CA GLN A 379 44.08 -13.50 26.80
C GLN A 379 44.73 -14.20 25.60
N TYR A 380 44.23 -13.97 24.39
CA TYR A 380 44.71 -14.61 23.15
C TYR A 380 44.96 -13.57 22.04
N PRO A 381 45.89 -12.62 22.24
CA PRO A 381 46.13 -11.53 21.29
C PRO A 381 46.63 -12.01 19.92
N GLU A 382 47.21 -13.21 19.84
CA GLU A 382 47.73 -13.83 18.63
C GLU A 382 46.64 -14.32 17.65
N LEU A 383 45.38 -14.42 18.09
CA LEU A 383 44.29 -14.84 17.23
C LEU A 383 43.87 -13.74 16.26
N LYS A 384 43.78 -14.08 14.97
CA LYS A 384 43.32 -13.16 13.91
C LYS A 384 41.87 -12.70 14.08
N SER A 385 41.06 -13.46 14.82
CA SER A 385 39.66 -13.13 15.11
C SER A 385 39.22 -13.73 16.42
N HIS A 386 38.51 -12.93 17.23
CA HIS A 386 37.92 -13.34 18.51
C HIS A 386 36.41 -13.55 18.41
N LYS A 387 35.88 -13.83 17.21
CA LYS A 387 34.50 -14.29 17.08
C LYS A 387 34.35 -15.60 17.86
N GLN A 388 33.21 -15.78 18.53
CA GLN A 388 33.00 -16.97 19.37
C GLN A 388 33.20 -18.29 18.62
N GLU A 389 32.73 -18.40 17.38
CA GLU A 389 33.01 -19.52 16.47
C GLU A 389 34.50 -19.86 16.36
N VAL A 390 35.32 -18.83 16.12
CA VAL A 390 36.77 -18.98 15.93
C VAL A 390 37.45 -19.35 17.24
N LEU A 391 37.01 -18.77 18.36
CA LEU A 391 37.50 -19.13 19.69
C LEU A 391 37.21 -20.60 19.99
N VAL A 392 35.98 -21.07 19.74
CA VAL A 392 35.57 -22.47 20.00
C VAL A 392 36.31 -23.44 19.09
N SER A 393 36.43 -23.13 17.80
CA SER A 393 37.14 -24.00 16.85
C SER A 393 38.65 -24.07 17.14
N THR A 394 39.25 -22.98 17.62
CA THR A 394 40.70 -22.90 17.82
C THR A 394 41.12 -23.39 19.20
N ILE A 395 40.40 -22.99 20.25
CA ILE A 395 40.75 -23.30 21.65
C ILE A 395 40.17 -24.65 22.07
N LEU A 396 38.87 -24.86 21.82
CA LEU A 396 38.17 -26.10 22.22
C LEU A 396 38.25 -27.19 21.15
N LYS A 397 38.74 -26.87 19.94
CA LYS A 397 38.80 -27.78 18.77
C LYS A 397 37.45 -28.41 18.43
N LYS A 398 36.36 -27.66 18.64
CA LYS A 398 34.98 -28.08 18.36
C LYS A 398 34.36 -27.18 17.29
N ASN A 399 33.42 -27.74 16.53
CA ASN A 399 32.53 -26.98 15.67
C ASN A 399 31.11 -27.09 16.22
N TYR A 400 30.33 -26.02 16.09
CA TYR A 400 28.94 -25.99 16.54
C TYR A 400 28.10 -25.14 15.60
N SER A 401 26.77 -25.28 15.71
CA SER A 401 25.81 -24.48 14.94
C SER A 401 25.74 -23.07 15.50
N ALA A 402 26.70 -22.22 15.13
CA ALA A 402 26.65 -20.80 15.47
C ALA A 402 25.42 -20.11 14.85
N HIS A 403 24.95 -19.04 15.50
CA HIS A 403 23.63 -18.43 15.29
C HIS A 403 22.44 -19.20 15.88
N ASN A 404 22.70 -20.24 16.70
CA ASN A 404 21.72 -20.83 17.61
C ASN A 404 22.03 -20.40 19.05
N ALA A 405 21.16 -19.58 19.63
CA ALA A 405 21.40 -18.96 20.94
C ALA A 405 21.69 -19.98 22.08
N SER A 406 21.06 -21.16 22.07
CA SER A 406 21.32 -22.18 23.09
C SER A 406 22.70 -22.81 22.93
N ALA A 407 23.09 -23.11 21.70
CA ALA A 407 24.43 -23.62 21.39
C ALA A 407 25.50 -22.57 21.67
N ASP A 408 25.24 -21.29 21.34
CA ASP A 408 26.14 -20.17 21.63
C ASP A 408 26.40 -20.03 23.14
N VAL A 409 25.36 -20.11 23.99
CA VAL A 409 25.52 -20.01 25.45
C VAL A 409 26.28 -21.21 26.02
N GLN A 410 25.97 -22.42 25.56
CA GLN A 410 26.66 -23.63 26.01
C GLN A 410 28.15 -23.60 25.66
N MET A 411 28.48 -23.22 24.43
CA MET A 411 29.88 -23.14 23.99
C MET A 411 30.62 -22.01 24.69
N LEU A 412 29.99 -20.85 24.93
CA LEU A 412 30.60 -19.77 25.69
C LEU A 412 30.91 -20.20 27.13
N LYS A 413 30.00 -20.94 27.78
CA LYS A 413 30.22 -21.50 29.12
C LYS A 413 31.42 -22.45 29.14
N GLU A 414 31.51 -23.36 28.18
CA GLU A 414 32.66 -24.28 28.05
C GLU A 414 33.96 -23.51 27.82
N LEU A 415 33.92 -22.45 27.01
CA LEU A 415 35.10 -21.68 26.65
C LEU A 415 35.66 -20.88 27.84
N VAL A 416 34.79 -20.24 28.62
CA VAL A 416 35.16 -19.57 29.87
C VAL A 416 35.64 -20.58 30.93
N ALA A 417 35.02 -21.75 31.02
CA ALA A 417 35.49 -22.80 31.94
C ALA A 417 36.88 -23.32 31.55
N PHE A 418 37.16 -23.44 30.26
CA PHE A 418 38.46 -23.88 29.75
C PHE A 418 39.60 -22.91 30.08
N THR A 419 39.33 -21.60 30.11
CA THR A 419 40.35 -20.60 30.45
C THR A 419 40.76 -20.58 31.91
N LYS A 420 40.02 -21.27 32.80
CA LYS A 420 40.28 -21.31 34.26
C LYS A 420 40.44 -19.92 34.89
N CYS A 421 39.78 -18.90 34.34
CA CYS A 421 39.89 -17.53 34.83
C CYS A 421 39.09 -17.33 36.11
N SER A 422 39.64 -16.51 37.00
CA SER A 422 38.99 -16.10 38.24
C SER A 422 37.95 -15.00 38.00
N ILE A 423 36.99 -14.87 38.92
CA ILE A 423 35.98 -13.80 38.89
C ILE A 423 36.64 -12.41 38.94
N THR A 424 37.78 -12.28 39.64
CA THR A 424 38.57 -11.05 39.74
C THR A 424 39.15 -10.60 38.39
N GLU A 425 39.51 -11.54 37.51
CA GLU A 425 40.04 -11.23 36.17
C GLU A 425 38.94 -10.80 35.17
N LEU A 426 37.69 -11.22 35.42
CA LEU A 426 36.52 -10.84 34.61
C LEU A 426 35.86 -9.53 35.08
N SER A 427 36.10 -9.13 36.33
CA SER A 427 35.51 -7.94 36.96
C SER A 427 35.64 -6.64 36.13
N PRO A 428 36.80 -6.32 35.50
CA PRO A 428 36.93 -5.10 34.69
C PRO A 428 36.03 -5.03 33.45
N TYR A 429 35.49 -6.16 33.00
CA TYR A 429 34.59 -6.25 31.84
C TYR A 429 33.13 -6.48 32.25
N SER A 430 32.85 -6.39 33.56
CA SER A 430 31.52 -6.55 34.10
C SER A 430 30.73 -5.25 34.09
N PHE A 431 29.41 -5.36 34.00
CA PHE A 431 28.47 -4.24 34.10
C PHE A 431 27.23 -4.66 34.88
N THR A 432 26.67 -3.72 35.63
CA THR A 432 25.51 -3.99 36.49
C THR A 432 24.23 -4.14 35.66
N THR A 433 23.25 -4.85 36.21
CA THR A 433 21.88 -4.96 35.68
C THR A 433 21.28 -3.58 35.42
N THR A 434 21.48 -2.64 36.36
CA THR A 434 21.02 -1.25 36.27
C THR A 434 21.64 -0.51 35.08
N SER A 435 22.96 -0.65 34.86
CA SER A 435 23.66 0.00 33.74
C SER A 435 23.16 -0.53 32.39
N CYS A 436 22.90 -1.84 32.32
CA CYS A 436 22.31 -2.48 31.16
C CYS A 436 20.90 -1.99 30.86
N ALA A 437 20.04 -1.93 31.89
CA ALA A 437 18.67 -1.43 31.75
C ALA A 437 18.65 0.03 31.26
N LEU A 438 19.53 0.88 31.79
CA LEU A 438 19.70 2.26 31.34
C LEU A 438 20.19 2.33 29.88
N CYS A 439 21.17 1.52 29.51
CA CYS A 439 21.68 1.46 28.14
C CYS A 439 20.61 0.96 27.15
N LEU A 440 19.78 -0.02 27.53
CA LEU A 440 18.67 -0.51 26.71
C LEU A 440 17.60 0.56 26.52
N LYS A 441 17.18 1.23 27.60
CA LYS A 441 16.25 2.38 27.54
C LYS A 441 16.80 3.49 26.64
N GLN A 442 18.06 3.85 26.79
CA GLN A 442 18.72 4.84 25.91
C GLN A 442 18.79 4.37 24.45
N ASN A 443 19.16 3.13 24.17
CA ASN A 443 19.21 2.58 22.82
C ASN A 443 17.84 2.55 22.12
N MET A 444 16.76 2.27 22.86
CA MET A 444 15.39 2.34 22.33
C MET A 444 15.02 3.77 21.95
N VAL A 445 15.31 4.72 22.84
CA VAL A 445 15.08 6.16 22.61
C VAL A 445 15.91 6.67 21.42
N SER A 446 17.18 6.27 21.31
CA SER A 446 18.07 6.69 20.22
C SER A 446 17.70 6.07 18.87
N LYS A 447 17.20 4.82 18.84
CA LYS A 447 16.65 4.21 17.62
C LYS A 447 15.42 4.98 17.10
N ALA A 448 14.51 5.39 17.99
CA ALA A 448 13.36 6.21 17.62
C ALA A 448 13.78 7.61 17.12
N ARG A 449 14.82 8.20 17.74
CA ARG A 449 15.33 9.53 17.38
C ARG A 449 16.22 9.57 16.13
N LEU A 450 16.77 8.44 15.67
CA LEU A 450 17.59 8.36 14.44
C LEU A 450 16.88 8.91 13.19
N VAL A 451 15.55 8.89 13.19
CA VAL A 451 14.69 9.47 12.16
C VAL A 451 14.93 10.98 11.99
N ILE A 452 15.30 11.69 13.07
CA ILE A 452 15.50 13.16 13.07
C ILE A 452 16.74 13.57 12.24
N LEU A 453 17.76 12.71 12.16
CA LEU A 453 18.98 12.95 11.37
C LEU A 453 19.02 12.15 10.07
N LYS A 454 17.89 11.55 9.67
CA LYS A 454 17.75 10.77 8.44
C LYS A 454 18.18 11.53 7.17
N PRO A 455 17.91 12.84 7.00
CA PRO A 455 18.37 13.59 5.83
C PRO A 455 19.90 13.59 5.65
N LEU A 456 20.65 13.57 6.76
CA LEU A 456 22.13 13.52 6.74
C LEU A 456 22.68 12.13 6.44
N THR A 457 21.95 11.07 6.83
CA THR A 457 22.40 9.68 6.64
C THR A 457 22.01 9.12 5.26
N GLU A 458 20.84 9.46 4.72
CA GLU A 458 20.40 9.03 3.37
C GLU A 458 21.27 9.58 2.25
N ARG A 459 21.90 10.75 2.46
CA ARG A 459 22.83 11.36 1.50
C ARG A 459 24.30 11.09 1.83
N SER A 460 24.58 10.17 2.75
CA SER A 460 25.93 9.77 3.16
C SER A 460 26.82 10.93 3.65
N VAL A 461 26.21 11.99 4.21
CA VAL A 461 26.95 13.11 4.82
C VAL A 461 27.63 12.62 6.11
N ILE A 462 26.90 11.82 6.89
CA ILE A 462 27.39 11.11 8.08
C ILE A 462 26.90 9.66 8.10
N SER A 463 27.63 8.77 8.78
CA SER A 463 27.20 7.39 8.97
C SER A 463 26.06 7.29 9.99
N THR A 464 25.30 6.18 9.95
CA THR A 464 24.26 5.89 10.94
C THR A 464 24.80 5.82 12.36
N ALA A 465 26.04 5.33 12.53
CA ALA A 465 26.73 5.31 13.82
C ALA A 465 27.02 6.72 14.35
N MET A 466 27.45 7.64 13.47
CA MET A 466 27.72 9.03 13.83
C MET A 466 26.43 9.79 14.16
N ALA A 467 25.36 9.57 13.39
CA ALA A 467 24.05 10.14 13.69
C ALA A 467 23.53 9.70 15.08
N LYS A 468 23.78 8.44 15.44
CA LYS A 468 23.46 7.92 16.77
C LYS A 468 24.26 8.66 17.86
N GLN A 469 25.57 8.84 17.68
CA GLN A 469 26.41 9.58 18.63
C GLN A 469 25.97 11.04 18.82
N ILE A 470 25.55 11.72 17.74
CA ILE A 470 25.00 13.08 17.83
C ILE A 470 23.74 13.08 18.72
N LEU A 471 22.81 12.15 18.50
CA LEU A 471 21.57 12.06 19.27
C LEU A 471 21.80 11.64 20.72
N ASP A 472 22.72 10.70 20.95
CA ASP A 472 23.13 10.24 22.28
C ASP A 472 23.77 11.37 23.08
N SER A 473 24.39 12.35 22.41
CA SER A 473 24.91 13.56 23.05
C SER A 473 23.86 14.64 23.35
N GLY A 474 22.59 14.37 23.05
CA GLY A 474 21.47 15.30 23.24
C GLY A 474 21.34 16.37 22.16
N LEU A 475 22.11 16.26 21.07
CA LEU A 475 22.06 17.17 19.93
C LEU A 475 21.04 16.69 18.89
N ASN A 476 20.27 17.63 18.32
CA ASN A 476 19.33 17.37 17.23
C ASN A 476 19.59 18.28 16.01
N LEU A 477 18.88 18.03 14.91
CA LEU A 477 19.07 18.77 13.65
C LEU A 477 18.88 20.29 13.83
N PHE A 478 17.89 20.69 14.64
CA PHE A 478 17.60 22.09 14.92
C PHE A 478 18.73 22.76 15.70
N GLN A 479 19.31 22.08 16.69
CA GLN A 479 20.46 22.60 17.46
C GLN A 479 21.73 22.71 16.60
N LEU A 480 21.93 21.79 15.64
CA LEU A 480 23.04 21.90 14.67
C LEU A 480 22.83 23.09 13.73
N GLN A 481 21.60 23.32 13.25
CA GLN A 481 21.25 24.51 12.47
C GLN A 481 21.43 25.80 13.28
N LEU A 482 21.05 25.80 14.55
CA LEU A 482 21.22 26.93 15.45
C LEU A 482 22.70 27.23 15.72
N ALA A 483 23.52 26.19 15.94
CA ALA A 483 24.96 26.33 16.12
C ALA A 483 25.60 27.00 14.89
N LYS A 484 25.21 26.58 13.69
CA LYS A 484 25.66 27.19 12.43
C LYS A 484 25.19 28.63 12.26
N ARG A 485 23.94 28.96 12.62
CA ARG A 485 23.44 30.34 12.56
C ARG A 485 24.19 31.30 13.49
N ARG A 486 24.69 30.79 14.62
CA ARG A 486 25.43 31.59 15.61
C ARG A 486 26.89 31.79 15.20
N ASP A 487 27.48 30.82 14.52
CA ASP A 487 28.83 30.89 13.97
C ASP A 487 28.90 30.00 12.72
N THR A 488 28.88 30.64 11.55
CA THR A 488 28.79 29.99 10.24
C THR A 488 29.97 29.05 9.97
N ASP A 489 31.16 29.41 10.46
CA ASP A 489 32.41 28.73 10.12
C ASP A 489 32.81 27.69 11.17
N ASN A 490 32.53 27.95 12.46
CA ASN A 490 32.99 27.09 13.57
C ASN A 490 31.89 26.55 14.46
N GLY A 491 30.64 27.00 14.35
CA GLY A 491 29.58 26.66 15.30
C GLY A 491 29.31 25.15 15.43
N ILE A 492 29.20 24.44 14.30
CA ILE A 492 29.02 22.99 14.30
C ILE A 492 30.25 22.28 14.87
N ARG A 493 31.45 22.77 14.54
CA ARG A 493 32.71 22.17 15.01
C ARG A 493 32.85 22.28 16.53
N LEU A 494 32.55 23.45 17.10
CA LEU A 494 32.64 23.69 18.54
C LEU A 494 31.68 22.78 19.31
N VAL A 495 30.44 22.64 18.84
CA VAL A 495 29.41 21.84 19.50
C VAL A 495 29.71 20.34 19.44
N LEU A 496 30.26 19.84 18.32
CA LEU A 496 30.60 18.42 18.18
C LEU A 496 31.92 18.04 18.87
N ALA A 497 32.85 18.98 19.01
CA ALA A 497 34.17 18.77 19.60
C ALA A 497 34.24 19.10 21.11
N GLU A 498 33.16 19.64 21.68
CA GLU A 498 33.06 19.96 23.11
C GLU A 498 33.44 18.74 23.97
N LYS A 499 34.31 18.90 24.97
CA LYS A 499 34.77 17.77 25.77
C LYS A 499 33.68 17.34 26.77
N ASN A 500 33.39 16.05 26.83
CA ASN A 500 32.54 15.47 27.86
C ASN A 500 33.31 15.33 29.20
N THR A 501 32.62 14.86 30.24
CA THR A 501 33.17 14.64 31.59
C THR A 501 34.39 13.71 31.61
N ASN A 502 34.57 12.88 30.58
CA ASN A 502 35.70 11.96 30.42
C ASN A 502 36.81 12.53 29.50
N GLY A 503 36.79 13.83 29.19
CA GLY A 503 37.79 14.52 28.37
C GLY A 503 37.75 14.18 26.88
N LYS A 504 36.79 13.35 26.43
CA LYS A 504 36.62 12.96 25.02
C LYS A 504 35.69 13.93 24.28
N PRO A 505 35.83 14.12 22.96
CA PRO A 505 34.91 14.93 22.17
C PRO A 505 33.47 14.42 22.29
N ARG A 506 32.50 15.33 22.37
CA ARG A 506 31.06 15.05 22.51
C ARG A 506 30.57 14.11 21.40
N VAL A 507 31.02 14.32 20.17
CA VAL A 507 30.75 13.46 19.01
C VAL A 507 32.03 13.20 18.22
N THR A 508 32.69 14.26 17.75
CA THR A 508 33.92 14.13 16.97
C THR A 508 34.73 15.43 16.98
N ALA A 509 36.06 15.31 17.02
CA ALA A 509 36.98 16.43 16.80
C ALA A 509 37.38 16.58 15.32
N CYS A 510 36.88 15.73 14.43
CA CYS A 510 37.28 15.72 13.02
C CYS A 510 36.70 16.92 12.26
N LYS A 511 37.58 17.85 11.85
CA LYS A 511 37.20 19.05 11.09
C LYS A 511 36.43 18.71 9.80
N ARG A 512 36.87 17.70 9.04
CA ARG A 512 36.24 17.28 7.78
C ARG A 512 34.77 16.87 7.94
N VAL A 513 34.42 16.24 9.07
CA VAL A 513 33.04 15.81 9.34
C VAL A 513 32.17 17.02 9.69
N ALA A 514 32.69 17.94 10.50
CA ALA A 514 31.98 19.17 10.84
C ALA A 514 31.72 20.05 9.60
N THR A 515 32.69 20.16 8.68
CA THR A 515 32.53 20.89 7.41
C THR A 515 31.46 20.26 6.54
N LYS A 516 31.47 18.93 6.36
CA LYS A 516 30.42 18.22 5.58
C LYS A 516 29.00 18.45 6.12
N ILE A 517 28.84 18.46 7.44
CA ILE A 517 27.55 18.76 8.07
C ILE A 517 27.18 20.23 7.85
N SER A 518 28.15 21.15 7.98
CA SER A 518 27.93 22.57 7.72
C SER A 518 27.49 22.82 6.28
N ASP A 519 28.20 22.28 5.29
CA ASP A 519 27.90 22.45 3.86
C ASP A 519 26.50 21.93 3.50
N TYR A 520 26.08 20.83 4.12
CA TYR A 520 24.75 20.27 3.90
C TYR A 520 23.62 21.14 4.47
N LEU A 521 23.87 21.84 5.57
CA LEU A 521 22.88 22.69 6.23
C LEU A 521 22.80 24.09 5.57
N ASN A 522 23.28 24.25 4.34
CA ASN A 522 23.12 25.48 3.53
C ASN A 522 21.78 25.49 2.80
#